data_AF-A0A9E3MQR9-F1
#
_entry.id   AF-A0A9E3MQR9-F1
#
_cell.length_a   1.000
_cell.length_b   1.000
_cell.length_c   1.000
_cell.angle_alpha   90.00
_cell.angle_beta   90.00
_cell.angle_gamma   90.00
#
_symmetry.space_group_name_H-M   'P 1'
#
loop_
_entity.id
_entity.type
_entity.pdbx_description
1 polymer ?
#
loop_
_entity_poly.entity_id
_entity_poly.type
_entity_poly.pdbx_seq_one_letter_code
_entity_poly.pdbx_strand_id
1 'polypeptide(L)'
;MPTPVSAKHHPHDDAPDTADSFRRLAGLPPGPERDALRGQIVEAWLPMADRLAGRFRSRGESFDDLRQVAALGLVKAVDRYDPARGNAFESYAVP
;
A
#
# COMPACT_ATOMS: atom_id res chain seq x y z
N MET A 1 -27.04 26.78 16.08
CA MET A 1 -26.62 26.19 14.79
C MET A 1 -25.12 25.91 14.89
N PRO A 2 -24.66 24.70 15.25
CA PRO A 2 -23.25 24.39 15.17
C PRO A 2 -22.89 24.04 13.73
N THR A 3 -22.03 24.85 13.14
CA THR A 3 -21.34 24.59 11.88
C THR A 3 -20.52 23.30 11.98
N PRO A 4 -20.62 22.36 11.03
CA PRO A 4 -19.73 21.22 11.02
C PRO A 4 -18.33 21.71 10.67
N VAL A 5 -17.39 21.49 11.59
CA VAL A 5 -15.96 21.57 11.34
C VAL A 5 -15.64 20.67 10.15
N SER A 6 -15.19 21.26 9.04
CA SER A 6 -14.55 20.51 7.96
C SER A 6 -13.38 19.75 8.57
N ALA A 7 -13.58 18.45 8.81
CA ALA A 7 -12.49 17.54 9.08
C ALA A 7 -11.55 17.63 7.90
N LYS A 8 -10.35 18.20 8.13
CA LYS A 8 -9.26 18.18 7.18
C LYS A 8 -9.08 16.71 6.79
N HIS A 9 -9.35 16.40 5.52
CA HIS A 9 -9.10 15.08 4.96
C HIS A 9 -7.61 14.80 5.13
N HIS A 10 -7.24 13.97 6.12
CA HIS A 10 -5.86 13.57 6.28
C HIS A 10 -5.49 12.75 5.04
N PRO A 11 -4.44 13.12 4.28
CA PRO A 11 -4.10 12.44 3.02
C PRO A 11 -3.69 10.96 3.17
N HIS A 12 -3.81 10.37 4.35
CA HIS A 12 -3.28 9.07 4.75
C HIS A 12 -4.26 8.21 5.58
N ASP A 13 -5.53 8.62 5.77
CA ASP A 13 -6.52 7.90 6.60
C ASP A 13 -6.91 6.51 6.05
N ASP A 14 -6.54 6.19 4.80
CA ASP A 14 -6.88 4.92 4.14
C ASP A 14 -5.73 3.90 4.14
N ALA A 15 -4.60 4.19 4.78
CA ALA A 15 -3.51 3.24 4.91
C ALA A 15 -3.96 2.07 5.82
N PRO A 16 -3.93 0.82 5.35
CA PRO A 16 -4.28 -0.31 6.20
C PRO A 16 -3.23 -0.45 7.31
N ASP A 17 -3.69 -0.82 8.52
CA ASP A 17 -2.78 -1.14 9.62
C ASP A 17 -2.10 -2.50 9.36
N THR A 18 -0.92 -2.45 8.75
CA THR A 18 -0.13 -3.65 8.42
C THR A 18 1.23 -3.68 9.11
N ALA A 19 1.46 -2.83 10.11
CA ALA A 19 2.76 -2.74 10.79
C ALA A 19 3.14 -4.06 11.47
N ASP A 20 2.18 -4.68 12.17
CA ASP A 20 2.35 -6.00 12.79
C ASP A 20 2.59 -7.10 11.74
N SER A 21 1.81 -7.08 10.65
CA SER A 21 1.92 -8.05 9.56
C SER A 21 3.29 -8.02 8.90
N PHE A 22 3.86 -6.84 8.64
CA PHE A 22 5.22 -6.71 8.12
C PHE A 22 6.29 -7.21 9.10
N ARG A 23 6.15 -6.90 10.40
CA ARG A 23 7.06 -7.42 11.43
C ARG A 23 7.05 -8.95 11.49
N ARG A 24 5.86 -9.56 11.39
CA ARG A 24 5.73 -11.02 11.32
C ARG A 24 6.32 -11.58 10.02
N LEU A 25 6.06 -10.94 8.87
CA LEU A 25 6.58 -11.36 7.57
C LEU A 25 8.11 -11.40 7.55
N ALA A 26 8.77 -10.42 8.18
CA ALA A 26 10.23 -10.36 8.28
C ALA A 26 10.84 -11.50 9.11
N GLY A 27 10.08 -12.05 10.08
CA GLY A 27 10.53 -13.15 10.94
C GLY A 27 10.22 -14.55 10.40
N LEU A 28 9.38 -14.67 9.36
CA LEU A 28 9.00 -15.98 8.81
C LEU A 28 10.05 -16.52 7.83
N PRO A 29 10.41 -17.81 7.91
CA PRO A 29 11.24 -18.45 6.89
C PRO A 29 10.47 -18.57 5.55
N PRO A 30 11.16 -18.79 4.42
CA PRO A 30 10.51 -19.08 3.15
C PRO A 30 9.57 -20.29 3.26
N GLY A 31 8.34 -20.15 2.78
CA GLY A 31 7.33 -21.19 2.86
C GLY A 31 5.90 -20.67 2.69
N PRO A 32 4.91 -21.58 2.68
CA PRO A 32 3.52 -21.24 2.35
C PRO A 32 2.89 -20.23 3.32
N GLU A 33 3.27 -20.24 4.60
CA GLU A 33 2.78 -19.25 5.58
C GLU A 33 3.28 -17.84 5.25
N ARG A 34 4.55 -17.71 4.87
CA ARG A 34 5.16 -16.44 4.47
C ARG A 34 4.48 -15.91 3.20
N ASP A 35 4.26 -16.78 2.23
CA ASP A 35 3.63 -16.42 0.96
C ASP A 35 2.18 -16.00 1.15
N ALA A 36 1.44 -16.68 2.04
CA ALA A 36 0.06 -16.31 2.38
C ALA A 36 0.00 -14.94 3.09
N LEU A 37 0.85 -14.70 4.09
CA LEU A 37 0.88 -13.41 4.80
C LEU A 37 1.29 -12.27 3.87
N ARG A 38 2.27 -12.52 3.00
CA ARG A 38 2.66 -11.58 1.95
C ARG A 38 1.48 -11.25 1.03
N GLY A 39 0.73 -12.26 0.58
CA GLY A 39 -0.47 -12.07 -0.24
C GLY A 39 -1.51 -11.20 0.45
N GLN A 40 -1.80 -11.47 1.73
CA GLN A 40 -2.74 -10.67 2.54
C GLN A 40 -2.30 -9.20 2.65
N ILE A 41 -1.00 -8.94 2.83
CA ILE A 41 -0.47 -7.58 2.85
C ILE A 41 -0.66 -6.93 1.48
N VAL A 42 -0.31 -7.60 0.37
CA VAL A 42 -0.53 -7.05 -0.97
C VAL A 42 -2.01 -6.70 -1.19
N GLU A 43 -2.91 -7.62 -0.85
CA GLU A 43 -4.35 -7.42 -0.99
C GLU A 43 -4.87 -6.23 -0.18
N ALA A 44 -4.39 -6.05 1.06
CA ALA A 44 -4.76 -4.93 1.90
C ALA A 44 -4.37 -3.57 1.29
N TRP A 45 -3.26 -3.51 0.55
CA TRP A 45 -2.75 -2.28 -0.07
C TRP A 45 -3.23 -2.05 -1.51
N LEU A 46 -3.86 -3.04 -2.17
CA LEU A 46 -4.36 -2.90 -3.54
C LEU A 46 -5.31 -1.70 -3.75
N PRO A 47 -6.29 -1.41 -2.87
CA PRO A 47 -7.17 -0.25 -3.05
C PRO A 47 -6.42 1.09 -3.09
N MET A 48 -5.33 1.21 -2.34
CA MET A 48 -4.49 2.40 -2.38
C MET A 48 -3.71 2.49 -3.70
N ALA A 49 -3.12 1.38 -4.16
CA ALA A 49 -2.42 1.33 -5.44
C ALA A 49 -3.33 1.71 -6.61
N ASP A 50 -4.57 1.21 -6.62
CA ASP A 50 -5.59 1.55 -7.63
C ASP A 50 -5.93 3.05 -7.61
N ARG A 51 -6.05 3.65 -6.42
CA ARG A 51 -6.28 5.10 -6.29
C ARG A 51 -5.08 5.92 -6.78
N LEU A 52 -3.86 5.48 -6.50
CA LEU A 52 -2.64 6.11 -7.00
C LEU A 52 -2.58 6.06 -8.52
N ALA A 53 -2.93 4.93 -9.14
CA ALA A 53 -3.02 4.80 -10.60
C ALA A 53 -3.99 5.84 -11.21
N GLY A 54 -5.11 6.12 -10.53
CA GLY A 54 -6.08 7.15 -10.93
C GLY A 54 -5.49 8.55 -11.10
N ARG A 55 -4.43 8.90 -10.36
CA ARG A 55 -3.74 10.20 -10.48
C ARG A 55 -2.98 10.35 -11.80
N PHE A 56 -2.69 9.26 -12.50
CA PHE A 56 -1.92 9.25 -13.75
C PHE A 56 -2.77 9.09 -15.02
N ARG A 57 -4.11 9.03 -14.88
CA ARG A 57 -5.05 8.81 -15.99
C ARG A 57 -4.90 9.79 -17.17
N SER A 58 -4.41 11.00 -16.92
CA SER A 58 -4.27 12.04 -17.95
C SER A 58 -3.01 11.92 -18.82
N ARG A 59 -2.22 10.84 -18.68
CA ARG A 59 -0.90 10.71 -19.33
C ARG A 59 -0.89 9.90 -20.63
N GLY A 60 -2.06 9.53 -21.15
CA GLY A 60 -2.20 8.86 -22.46
C GLY A 60 -2.19 7.33 -22.42
N GLU A 61 -1.98 6.73 -21.25
CA GLU A 61 -2.09 5.27 -21.03
C GLU A 61 -3.50 4.85 -20.63
N SER A 62 -3.87 3.59 -20.90
CA SER A 62 -5.12 3.02 -20.41
C SER A 62 -5.12 2.97 -18.89
N PHE A 63 -6.30 3.18 -18.28
CA PHE A 63 -6.45 3.07 -16.83
C PHE A 63 -6.13 1.65 -16.32
N ASP A 64 -6.46 0.62 -17.10
CA ASP A 64 -6.14 -0.77 -16.74
C ASP A 64 -4.64 -1.05 -16.73
N ASP A 65 -3.87 -0.41 -17.62
CA ASP A 65 -2.41 -0.54 -17.67
C ASP A 65 -1.77 0.17 -16.48
N LEU A 66 -2.25 1.39 -16.16
CA LEU A 66 -1.82 2.12 -14.97
C LEU A 66 -2.09 1.31 -13.68
N ARG A 67 -3.25 0.65 -13.61
CA ARG A 67 -3.61 -0.22 -12.48
C ARG A 67 -2.66 -1.40 -12.34
N GLN A 68 -2.33 -2.07 -13.45
CA GLN A 68 -1.37 -3.17 -13.46
C GLN A 68 0.03 -2.73 -13.04
N VAL A 69 0.50 -1.58 -13.55
CA VAL A 69 1.79 -1.01 -13.17
C VAL A 69 1.82 -0.67 -11.68
N ALA A 70 0.76 -0.07 -11.13
CA ALA A 70 0.65 0.23 -9.71
C ALA A 70 0.65 -1.06 -8.86
N ALA A 71 -0.11 -2.08 -9.25
CA ALA A 71 -0.12 -3.37 -8.57
C ALA A 71 1.27 -4.04 -8.58
N LEU A 72 1.98 -4.02 -9.70
CA LEU A 72 3.35 -4.53 -9.80
C LEU A 72 4.32 -3.74 -8.91
N GLY A 73 4.18 -2.41 -8.87
CA GLY A 73 4.95 -1.54 -7.98
C GLY A 73 4.72 -1.87 -6.51
N LEU A 74 3.46 -2.07 -6.12
CA LEU A 74 3.08 -2.48 -4.76
C LEU A 74 3.71 -3.81 -4.38
N VAL A 75 3.61 -4.84 -5.23
CA VAL A 75 4.20 -6.15 -4.97
C VAL A 75 5.71 -6.03 -4.72
N LYS A 76 6.42 -5.25 -5.56
CA LYS A 76 7.85 -4.99 -5.38
C LYS A 76 8.17 -4.20 -4.10
N ALA A 77 7.31 -3.27 -3.71
CA ALA A 77 7.46 -2.53 -2.47
C ALA A 77 7.30 -3.45 -1.25
N VAL A 78 6.26 -4.30 -1.23
CA VAL A 78 6.05 -5.30 -0.17
C VAL A 78 7.25 -6.25 -0.06
N ASP A 79 7.81 -6.69 -1.18
CA ASP A 79 8.98 -7.60 -1.20
C ASP A 79 10.26 -7.00 -0.64
N ARG A 80 10.42 -5.68 -0.73
CA ARG A 80 11.66 -4.97 -0.39
C ARG A 80 11.59 -4.16 0.89
N TYR A 81 10.38 -3.98 1.42
CA TYR A 81 10.19 -3.23 2.63
C TYR A 81 10.79 -3.95 3.84
N ASP A 82 11.47 -3.17 4.67
CA ASP A 82 12.12 -3.62 5.88
C ASP A 82 11.56 -2.84 7.07
N PRO A 83 10.69 -3.46 7.90
CA PRO A 83 10.07 -2.78 9.03
C PRO A 83 11.07 -2.35 10.11
N ALA A 84 12.30 -2.87 10.12
CA ALA A 84 13.33 -2.47 11.08
C ALA A 84 13.90 -1.08 10.81
N ARG A 85 13.65 -0.50 9.62
CA ARG A 85 14.10 0.84 9.25
C ARG A 85 13.29 1.97 9.87
N GLY A 86 12.16 1.65 10.50
CA GLY A 86 11.39 2.57 11.34
C GLY A 86 10.50 3.58 10.59
N ASN A 87 10.45 3.55 9.25
CA ASN A 87 9.48 4.31 8.47
C ASN A 87 8.19 3.51 8.27
N ALA A 88 7.05 4.19 8.14
CA ALA A 88 5.81 3.53 7.75
C ALA A 88 5.89 3.01 6.30
N PHE A 89 5.21 1.91 5.99
CA PHE A 89 5.19 1.34 4.63
C PHE A 89 4.64 2.34 3.61
N GLU A 90 3.61 3.11 3.97
CA GLU A 90 3.05 4.15 3.09
C GLU A 90 4.13 5.15 2.64
N SER A 91 4.91 5.67 3.58
CA SER A 91 6.00 6.62 3.30
C SER A 91 7.14 6.02 2.49
N TYR A 92 7.24 4.68 2.45
CA TYR A 92 8.21 3.96 1.62
C TYR A 92 7.67 3.67 0.21
N ALA A 93 6.40 3.26 0.11
CA ALA A 93 5.77 2.80 -1.12
C ALA A 93 5.20 3.93 -1.98
N VAL A 94 4.89 5.07 -1.36
CA VAL A 94 4.29 6.25 -2.01
C VAL A 94 5.31 7.40 -2.00
N PRO A 95 5.86 7.79 -3.17
CA PRO A 95 6.77 8.92 -3.30
C PRO A 95 6.07 10.28 -3.32
#